data_AF-A0A2G6X003-F1
#
_entry.id   AF-A0A2G6X003-F1
#
_cell.length_a   1.000
_cell.length_b   1.000
_cell.length_c   1.000
_cell.angle_alpha   90.00
_cell.angle_beta   90.00
_cell.angle_gamma   90.00
#
_symmetry.space_group_name_H-M   'P 1'
#
loop_
_entity.id
_entity.type
_entity.pdbx_description
1 polymer ?
#
loop_
_entity_poly.entity_id
_entity_poly.type
_entity_poly.pdbx_seq_one_letter_code
_entity_poly.pdbx_strand_id
1 'polypeptide(L)'
;MRGMLQFTMDLFEGLGSTPAPAAAPPRRPRKKAPAPVPPAAPVPAVTPSSIGPVDPRPAVPLADTLTLANFTHPQATREVVLGSARVAYEFKRGQRKTIGFLVGAEGLSVRAPRWVTLRDVDAAVREKADWILRKLAETQQRNARVEATRIAWEDGAEFPFLGELVVIRLDPKHGFASVGGTLDPAVEVGGPRTLRLAVAQNAAASQIRDAAQAWLMRQARKLFIERLDHFAPLLGVSWQKLSLSNAATRWGSASADGSIRLNWRLIHFRLSVIDYVVAHELAHLRVMDHSHRFWETVESVVPDYGALRQQLKDEAVPRWG
;
A
#
# COMPACT_ATOMS: atom_id res chain seq x y z
N MET A 1 20.45 -12.90 -32.63
CA MET A 1 19.85 -13.11 -31.30
C MET A 1 19.47 -11.74 -30.74
N ARG A 2 18.21 -11.31 -30.90
CA ARG A 2 17.72 -10.00 -30.44
C ARG A 2 17.26 -10.13 -28.99
N GLY A 3 17.81 -9.28 -28.12
CA GLY A 3 17.51 -9.24 -26.70
C GLY A 3 16.04 -8.93 -26.44
N MET A 4 15.43 -9.77 -25.60
CA MET A 4 14.05 -9.68 -25.14
C MET A 4 13.95 -8.50 -24.16
N LEU A 5 13.35 -7.39 -24.60
CA LEU A 5 13.04 -6.27 -23.71
C LEU A 5 11.86 -6.68 -22.83
N GLN A 6 12.17 -7.13 -21.62
CA GLN A 6 11.21 -7.44 -20.57
C GLN A 6 10.85 -6.12 -19.87
N PHE A 7 9.78 -5.46 -20.32
CA PHE A 7 9.27 -4.26 -19.68
C PHE A 7 8.36 -4.65 -18.50
N THR A 8 8.84 -4.35 -17.30
CA THR A 8 8.19 -4.65 -16.04
C THR A 8 7.34 -3.45 -15.63
N MET A 9 6.05 -3.67 -15.39
CA MET A 9 5.26 -2.77 -14.57
C MET A 9 5.32 -3.21 -13.12
N ASP A 10 5.93 -2.36 -12.30
CA ASP A 10 5.59 -2.26 -10.89
C ASP A 10 4.22 -1.58 -10.85
N LEU A 11 3.17 -2.28 -10.41
CA LEU A 11 1.86 -1.62 -10.22
C LEU A 11 1.89 -0.57 -9.07
N PHE A 12 3.07 -0.35 -8.46
CA PHE A 12 3.44 0.74 -7.57
C PHE A 12 4.35 1.81 -8.20
N GLU A 13 4.74 1.72 -9.47
CA GLU A 13 5.40 2.80 -10.25
C GLU A 13 4.40 3.88 -10.65
N GLY A 14 3.79 4.46 -9.62
CA GLY A 14 3.08 5.72 -9.61
C GLY A 14 3.57 6.59 -8.45
N LEU A 15 4.82 6.41 -8.01
CA LEU A 15 5.60 7.50 -7.41
C LEU A 15 6.20 8.33 -8.55
N GLY A 16 5.30 8.83 -9.42
CA GLY A 16 5.54 10.04 -10.16
C GLY A 16 5.68 11.15 -9.13
N SER A 17 6.89 11.26 -8.59
CA SER A 17 7.41 12.53 -8.14
C SER A 17 7.35 13.42 -9.36
N THR A 18 6.30 14.23 -9.46
CA THR A 18 6.56 15.57 -10.00
C THR A 18 7.66 16.13 -9.11
N PRO A 19 8.87 16.43 -9.65
CA PRO A 19 9.83 17.15 -8.86
C PRO A 19 9.14 18.47 -8.50
N ALA A 20 8.93 18.69 -7.20
CA ALA A 20 8.73 20.05 -6.72
C ALA A 20 9.91 20.87 -7.27
N PRO A 21 9.68 22.05 -7.87
CA PRO A 21 10.74 22.83 -8.46
C PRO A 21 11.83 23.10 -7.42
N ALA A 22 13.07 23.00 -7.87
CA ALA A 22 14.27 23.17 -7.07
C ALA A 22 14.23 24.45 -6.22
N ALA A 23 14.33 24.30 -4.91
CA ALA A 23 14.70 25.40 -4.03
C ALA A 23 16.19 25.70 -4.24
N ALA A 24 16.48 26.74 -5.02
CA ALA A 24 17.81 27.35 -5.06
C ALA A 24 18.13 27.97 -3.68
N PRO A 25 19.40 27.98 -3.24
CA PRO A 25 19.76 28.49 -1.92
C PRO A 25 19.48 30.01 -1.82
N PRO A 26 18.87 30.50 -0.72
CA PRO A 26 18.62 31.92 -0.57
C PRO A 26 19.94 32.67 -0.36
N ARG A 27 20.19 33.68 -1.21
CA ARG A 27 21.22 34.70 -0.99
C ARG A 27 20.86 35.54 0.24
N ARG A 28 21.78 35.64 1.20
CA ARG A 28 21.66 36.52 2.39
C ARG A 28 21.58 38.00 2.00
N PRO A 29 20.58 38.77 2.45
CA PRO A 29 20.69 40.21 2.62
C PRO A 29 21.01 40.57 4.08
N ARG A 30 21.71 41.69 4.22
CA ARG A 30 22.29 42.25 5.44
C ARG A 30 21.23 42.76 6.44
N LYS A 31 21.57 42.67 7.73
CA LYS A 31 20.86 43.23 8.89
C LYS A 31 20.51 44.72 8.70
N LYS A 32 19.26 45.09 9.03
CA LYS A 32 18.87 46.44 9.46
C LYS A 32 18.21 46.33 10.84
N ALA A 33 18.68 47.14 11.78
CA ALA A 33 18.14 47.25 13.14
C ALA A 33 16.79 48.01 13.11
N PRO A 34 15.80 47.64 13.93
CA PRO A 34 14.63 48.47 14.16
C PRO A 34 14.88 49.49 15.28
N ALA A 35 14.38 50.71 15.06
CA ALA A 35 14.34 51.84 15.97
C ALA A 35 13.29 51.64 17.10
N PRO A 36 13.36 52.40 18.22
CA PRO A 36 12.61 52.10 19.43
C PRO A 36 11.13 52.50 19.34
N VAL A 37 10.26 51.69 19.96
CA VAL A 37 8.82 51.92 20.10
C VAL A 37 8.56 52.80 21.33
N PRO A 38 7.70 53.83 21.27
CA PRO A 38 7.33 54.67 22.41
C PRO A 38 6.39 53.95 23.39
N PRO A 39 6.33 54.36 24.67
CA PRO A 39 5.60 53.65 25.72
C PRO A 39 4.07 53.79 25.58
N ALA A 40 3.36 52.69 25.81
CA ALA A 40 1.90 52.65 25.86
C ALA A 40 1.37 53.22 27.20
N ALA A 41 0.26 53.96 27.10
CA ALA A 41 -0.49 54.57 28.20
C ALA A 41 -1.16 53.51 29.12
N PRO A 42 -1.49 53.85 30.38
CA PRO A 42 -1.92 52.87 31.38
C PRO A 42 -3.35 52.38 31.15
N VAL A 43 -3.54 51.06 31.28
CA VAL A 43 -4.84 50.38 31.26
C VAL A 43 -5.50 50.52 32.64
N PRO A 44 -6.81 50.84 32.73
CA PRO A 44 -7.49 50.98 34.02
C PRO A 44 -7.59 49.65 34.78
N ALA A 45 -7.46 49.74 36.10
CA ALA A 45 -7.46 48.63 37.04
C ALA A 45 -8.78 47.83 36.99
N VAL A 46 -8.67 46.54 36.67
CA VAL A 46 -9.74 45.57 36.88
C VAL A 46 -9.59 45.01 38.29
N THR A 47 -10.59 45.22 39.13
CA THR A 47 -10.70 44.66 40.48
C THR A 47 -10.63 43.13 40.47
N PRO A 48 -9.88 42.48 41.37
CA PRO A 48 -9.79 41.03 41.42
C PRO A 48 -11.09 40.42 41.96
N SER A 49 -11.82 39.70 41.11
CA SER A 49 -12.86 38.77 41.56
C SER A 49 -12.21 37.55 42.22
N SER A 50 -12.60 37.32 43.46
CA SER A 50 -12.23 36.19 44.34
C SER A 50 -12.18 34.84 43.61
N ILE A 51 -10.97 34.28 43.48
CA ILE A 51 -10.75 32.88 43.10
C ILE A 51 -11.05 32.02 44.32
N GLY A 52 -12.15 31.25 44.29
CA GLY A 52 -12.42 30.20 45.27
C GLY A 52 -11.35 29.10 45.24
N PRO A 53 -11.24 28.26 46.29
CA PRO A 53 -10.15 27.31 46.43
C PRO A 53 -10.11 26.35 45.23
N VAL A 54 -9.02 26.44 44.46
CA VAL A 54 -8.72 25.53 43.37
C VAL A 54 -8.31 24.19 43.99
N ASP A 55 -9.12 23.16 43.77
CA ASP A 55 -8.78 21.77 44.11
C ASP A 55 -7.36 21.43 43.59
N PRO A 56 -6.47 20.86 44.42
CA PRO A 56 -5.16 20.41 43.97
C PRO A 56 -5.34 19.07 43.25
N ARG A 57 -5.88 19.10 42.03
CA ARG A 57 -5.68 17.97 41.12
C ARG A 57 -4.17 17.90 40.87
N PRO A 58 -3.53 16.73 40.99
CA PRO A 58 -2.12 16.62 40.66
C PRO A 58 -1.93 17.09 39.22
N ALA A 59 -1.19 18.19 39.04
CA ALA A 59 -0.82 18.66 37.74
C ALA A 59 0.08 17.59 37.12
N VAL A 60 -0.47 16.83 36.17
CA VAL A 60 0.32 15.91 35.35
C VAL A 60 1.37 16.79 34.65
N PRO A 61 2.68 16.52 34.82
CA PRO A 61 3.72 17.29 34.16
C PRO A 61 3.45 17.33 32.65
N LEU A 62 3.58 18.50 32.01
CA LEU A 62 3.35 18.65 30.56
C LEU A 62 4.17 17.65 29.71
N ALA A 63 5.28 17.16 30.26
CA ALA A 63 6.13 16.12 29.69
C ALA A 63 5.42 14.75 29.55
N ASP A 64 4.50 14.41 30.45
CA ASP A 64 3.76 13.14 30.44
C ASP A 64 2.53 13.17 29.51
N THR A 65 2.12 14.36 29.05
CA THR A 65 1.00 14.54 28.10
C THR A 65 1.39 14.54 26.62
N LEU A 66 2.68 14.52 26.29
CA LEU A 66 3.17 14.53 24.90
C LEU A 66 3.88 13.20 24.57
N THR A 67 3.14 12.09 24.57
CA THR A 67 3.63 10.86 23.93
C THR A 67 3.80 11.13 22.44
N LEU A 68 5.05 11.39 22.03
CA LEU A 68 5.40 11.55 20.62
C LEU A 68 5.08 10.26 19.88
N ALA A 69 4.36 10.34 18.75
CA ALA A 69 4.18 9.18 17.88
C ALA A 69 5.57 8.69 17.43
N ASN A 70 5.88 7.42 17.65
CA ASN A 70 7.23 6.89 17.40
C ASN A 70 7.24 5.99 16.17
N PHE A 71 8.00 6.39 15.15
CA PHE A 71 8.21 5.62 13.91
C PHE A 71 9.68 5.21 13.82
N THR A 72 9.94 3.92 13.74
CA THR A 72 11.31 3.38 13.77
C THR A 72 11.56 2.45 12.61
N HIS A 73 12.58 2.77 11.81
CA HIS A 73 13.12 1.86 10.80
C HIS A 73 14.08 0.83 11.45
N PRO A 74 14.03 -0.47 11.10
CA PRO A 74 14.90 -1.48 11.71
C PRO A 74 16.40 -1.21 11.52
N GLN A 75 16.75 -0.64 10.37
CA GLN A 75 18.11 -0.20 10.03
C GLN A 75 18.31 1.30 10.26
N ALA A 76 17.60 1.91 11.21
CA ALA A 76 17.74 3.34 11.48
C ALA A 76 19.17 3.69 11.90
N THR A 77 19.72 4.72 11.26
CA THR A 77 21.05 5.28 11.58
C THR A 77 20.97 6.74 12.00
N ARG A 78 19.78 7.33 11.92
CA ARG A 78 19.47 8.72 12.25
C ARG A 78 18.09 8.79 12.86
N GLU A 79 17.84 9.87 13.59
CA GLU A 79 16.53 10.22 14.09
C GLU A 79 16.27 11.71 13.96
N VAL A 80 14.99 12.05 13.84
CA VAL A 80 14.52 13.43 13.80
C VAL A 80 13.17 13.52 14.50
N VAL A 81 12.91 14.65 15.16
CA VAL A 81 11.59 14.99 15.67
C VAL A 81 10.89 15.89 14.65
N LEU A 82 9.75 15.45 14.14
CA LEU A 82 8.91 16.16 13.18
C LEU A 82 7.55 16.42 13.84
N GLY A 83 7.33 17.67 14.27
CA GLY A 83 6.13 18.02 15.03
C GLY A 83 6.04 17.23 16.34
N SER A 84 4.95 16.48 16.52
CA SER A 84 4.72 15.60 17.67
C SER A 84 5.12 14.13 17.41
N ALA A 85 6.00 13.86 16.44
CA ALA A 85 6.44 12.51 16.12
C ALA A 85 7.97 12.38 16.11
N ARG A 86 8.48 11.30 16.70
CA ARG A 86 9.88 10.87 16.59
C ARG A 86 9.99 9.89 15.42
N VAL A 87 10.87 10.19 14.47
CA VAL A 87 11.08 9.36 13.27
C VAL A 87 12.55 8.94 13.22
N ALA A 88 12.81 7.68 13.51
CA ALA A 88 14.11 7.04 13.30
C ALA A 88 14.15 6.38 11.91
N TYR A 89 15.13 6.76 11.09
CA TYR A 89 15.17 6.43 9.66
C TYR A 89 16.52 5.89 9.22
N GLU A 90 16.49 5.04 8.19
CA GLU A 90 17.71 4.58 7.53
C GLU A 90 18.30 5.71 6.70
N PHE A 91 19.56 6.05 6.95
CA PHE A 91 20.30 7.00 6.12
C PHE A 91 21.47 6.33 5.39
N LYS A 92 21.50 6.47 4.07
CA LYS A 92 22.55 5.95 3.20
C LYS A 92 23.05 7.00 2.21
N ARG A 93 24.34 6.97 1.90
CA ARG A 93 24.93 7.82 0.85
C ARG A 93 25.10 7.03 -0.45
N GLY A 94 24.93 7.69 -1.60
CA GLY A 94 25.04 7.05 -2.91
C GLY A 94 25.41 8.00 -4.04
N GLN A 95 25.66 7.44 -5.23
CA GLN A 95 25.93 8.20 -6.45
C GLN A 95 24.62 8.72 -7.05
N ARG A 96 24.21 9.92 -6.64
CA ARG A 96 22.90 10.50 -6.99
C ARG A 96 23.02 12.02 -7.15
N LYS A 97 22.09 12.61 -7.90
CA LYS A 97 22.02 14.06 -8.10
C LYS A 97 21.21 14.77 -7.00
N THR A 98 20.28 14.05 -6.34
CA THR A 98 19.33 14.62 -5.38
C THR A 98 19.18 13.76 -4.11
N ILE A 99 18.66 14.38 -3.05
CA ILE A 99 18.17 13.68 -1.85
C ILE A 99 16.83 13.02 -2.21
N GLY A 100 16.62 11.79 -1.78
CA GLY A 100 15.42 11.04 -2.11
C GLY A 100 14.93 10.29 -0.88
N PHE A 101 13.61 10.32 -0.70
CA PHE A 101 12.89 9.81 0.44
C PHE A 101 12.04 8.63 0.00
N LEU A 102 12.11 7.53 0.73
CA LEU A 102 11.29 6.35 0.52
C LEU A 102 10.61 6.01 1.85
N VAL A 103 9.29 5.94 1.85
CA VAL A 103 8.52 5.44 3.01
C VAL A 103 7.97 4.08 2.61
N GLY A 104 8.57 3.01 3.15
CA GLY A 104 8.17 1.62 2.91
C GLY A 104 7.54 0.98 4.15
N ALA A 105 7.27 -0.32 4.09
CA ALA A 105 6.71 -1.08 5.21
C ALA A 105 7.58 -1.00 6.48
N GLU A 106 8.90 -0.92 6.29
CA GLU A 106 9.90 -0.79 7.35
C GLU A 106 10.08 0.65 7.85
N GLY A 107 9.38 1.64 7.29
CA GLY A 107 9.51 3.05 7.67
C GLY A 107 10.28 3.91 6.66
N LEU A 108 10.85 5.01 7.14
CA LEU A 108 11.53 6.00 6.30
C LEU A 108 12.98 5.59 5.98
N SER A 109 13.35 5.66 4.70
CA SER A 109 14.73 5.58 4.20
C SER A 109 15.07 6.85 3.44
N VAL A 110 16.20 7.47 3.80
CA VAL A 110 16.71 8.69 3.20
C VAL A 110 18.04 8.39 2.56
N ARG A 111 18.14 8.67 1.27
CA ARG A 111 19.40 8.52 0.54
C ARG A 111 19.88 9.90 0.07
N ALA A 112 21.16 10.20 0.23
CA ALA A 112 21.72 11.50 -0.16
C ALA A 112 22.99 11.37 -1.01
N PRO A 113 23.29 12.33 -1.90
CA PRO A 113 24.58 12.41 -2.56
C PRO A 113 25.73 12.55 -1.56
N ARG A 114 26.94 12.14 -1.95
CA ARG A 114 28.12 12.21 -1.06
C ARG A 114 28.51 13.65 -0.68
N TRP A 115 28.23 14.61 -1.57
CA TRP A 115 28.58 16.02 -1.39
C TRP A 115 27.59 16.81 -0.52
N VAL A 116 26.36 16.30 -0.31
CA VAL A 116 25.34 16.97 0.50
C VAL A 116 25.67 16.83 1.99
N THR A 117 25.63 17.94 2.73
CA THR A 117 25.91 17.91 4.17
C THR A 117 24.76 17.29 4.95
N LEU A 118 25.03 16.79 6.17
CA LEU A 118 23.96 16.25 7.02
C LEU A 118 22.93 17.33 7.38
N ARG A 119 23.37 18.59 7.55
CA ARG A 119 22.48 19.71 7.83
C ARG A 119 21.47 19.95 6.70
N ASP A 120 21.92 19.82 5.45
CA ASP A 120 21.03 19.96 4.29
C ASP A 120 20.06 18.78 4.17
N VAL A 121 20.50 17.57 4.55
CA VAL A 121 19.61 16.41 4.67
C VAL A 121 18.55 16.65 5.74
N ASP A 122 18.94 17.10 6.94
CA ASP A 122 18.01 17.38 8.03
C ASP A 122 17.01 18.49 7.64
N ALA A 123 17.48 19.53 6.95
CA ALA A 123 16.63 20.58 6.41
C ALA A 123 15.61 20.02 5.40
N ALA A 124 16.05 19.17 4.47
CA ALA A 124 15.17 18.56 3.48
C ALA A 124 14.16 17.59 4.11
N VAL A 125 14.55 16.83 5.15
CA VAL A 125 13.65 15.97 5.92
C VAL A 125 12.57 16.81 6.62
N ARG A 126 12.95 17.93 7.25
CA ARG A 126 12.01 18.85 7.91
C ARG A 126 11.10 19.56 6.92
N GLU A 127 11.61 19.95 5.75
CA GLU A 127 10.80 20.54 4.68
C GLU A 127 9.72 19.57 4.19
N LYS A 128 10.02 18.26 4.19
CA LYS A 128 9.08 17.20 3.82
C LYS A 128 8.32 16.61 5.01
N ALA A 129 8.34 17.25 6.18
CA ALA A 129 7.76 16.68 7.41
C ALA A 129 6.31 16.22 7.23
N ASP A 130 5.44 17.09 6.72
CA ASP A 130 4.01 16.77 6.56
C ASP A 130 3.79 15.58 5.62
N TRP A 131 4.55 15.52 4.52
CA TRP A 131 4.49 14.40 3.58
C TRP A 131 4.99 13.10 4.22
N ILE A 132 6.12 13.15 4.94
CA ILE A 132 6.72 12.00 5.63
C ILE A 132 5.73 11.45 6.67
N LEU A 133 5.20 12.31 7.54
CA LEU A 133 4.31 11.90 8.63
C LEU A 133 3.02 11.31 8.09
N ARG A 134 2.41 11.95 7.09
CA ARG A 134 1.22 11.41 6.42
C ARG A 134 1.50 10.05 5.82
N LYS A 135 2.62 9.88 5.10
CA LYS A 135 2.98 8.59 4.48
C LYS A 135 3.29 7.51 5.51
N LEU A 136 3.96 7.84 6.61
CA LEU A 136 4.24 6.89 7.69
C LEU A 136 2.94 6.43 8.36
N ALA A 137 2.00 7.35 8.63
CA ALA A 137 0.70 7.01 9.19
C ALA A 137 -0.14 6.15 8.21
N GLU A 138 -0.22 6.52 6.93
CA GLU A 138 -0.90 5.75 5.88
C GLU A 138 -0.32 4.32 5.79
N THR A 139 1.01 4.18 5.79
CA THR A 139 1.69 2.87 5.71
C THR A 139 1.53 2.05 6.99
N GLN A 140 1.63 2.66 8.18
CA GLN A 140 1.39 1.94 9.43
C GLN A 140 -0.04 1.45 9.52
N GLN A 141 -1.03 2.27 9.16
CA GLN A 141 -2.42 1.87 9.20
C GLN A 141 -2.71 0.76 8.19
N ARG A 142 -2.08 0.81 7.02
CA ARG A 142 -2.10 -0.29 6.05
C ARG A 142 -1.48 -1.56 6.63
N ASN A 143 -0.29 -1.48 7.23
CA ASN A 143 0.37 -2.64 7.86
C ASN A 143 -0.46 -3.21 9.01
N ALA A 144 -1.03 -2.37 9.87
CA ALA A 144 -1.89 -2.80 10.97
C ALA A 144 -3.14 -3.51 10.47
N ARG A 145 -3.77 -3.02 9.39
CA ARG A 145 -4.88 -3.71 8.71
C ARG A 145 -4.44 -5.06 8.17
N VAL A 146 -3.29 -5.10 7.48
CA VAL A 146 -2.73 -6.33 6.92
C VAL A 146 -2.45 -7.36 8.02
N GLU A 147 -1.85 -6.96 9.15
CA GLU A 147 -1.56 -7.88 10.26
C GLU A 147 -2.81 -8.31 11.02
N ALA A 148 -3.80 -7.43 11.17
CA ALA A 148 -5.11 -7.80 11.70
C ALA A 148 -5.82 -8.83 10.81
N THR A 149 -5.52 -8.87 9.51
CA THR A 149 -6.05 -9.86 8.55
C THR A 149 -5.15 -11.08 8.35
N ARG A 150 -4.19 -11.34 9.24
CA ARG A 150 -3.38 -12.57 9.16
C ARG A 150 -4.28 -13.79 9.37
N ILE A 151 -4.30 -14.69 8.40
CA ILE A 151 -5.14 -15.89 8.44
C ILE A 151 -4.50 -16.90 9.39
N ALA A 152 -5.21 -17.25 10.48
CA ALA A 152 -4.90 -18.43 11.27
C ALA A 152 -5.45 -19.65 10.51
N TRP A 153 -4.58 -20.51 9.99
CA TRP A 153 -5.00 -21.64 9.16
C TRP A 153 -5.49 -22.80 10.02
N GLU A 154 -6.79 -22.80 10.28
CA GLU A 154 -7.52 -23.81 11.06
C GLU A 154 -8.93 -24.02 10.51
N ASP A 155 -9.67 -24.98 11.08
CA ASP A 155 -11.08 -25.15 10.78
C ASP A 155 -11.87 -23.92 11.25
N GLY A 156 -12.67 -23.31 10.38
CA GLY A 156 -13.34 -22.04 10.64
C GLY A 156 -12.55 -20.78 10.25
N ALA A 157 -11.33 -20.92 9.72
CA ALA A 157 -10.53 -19.78 9.25
C ALA A 157 -11.25 -18.96 8.18
N GLU A 158 -11.12 -17.64 8.25
CA GLU A 158 -11.77 -16.71 7.34
C GLU A 158 -10.77 -16.03 6.41
N PHE A 159 -11.14 -15.88 5.14
CA PHE A 159 -10.34 -15.11 4.18
C PHE A 159 -11.23 -14.50 3.08
N PRO A 160 -10.83 -13.37 2.48
CA PRO A 160 -11.56 -12.76 1.38
C PRO A 160 -11.42 -13.57 0.09
N PHE A 161 -12.49 -13.72 -0.67
CA PHE A 161 -12.53 -14.29 -2.01
C PHE A 161 -13.51 -13.49 -2.84
N LEU A 162 -13.02 -12.90 -3.94
CA LEU A 162 -13.80 -11.99 -4.79
C LEU A 162 -14.41 -10.80 -4.03
N GLY A 163 -13.75 -10.35 -2.96
CA GLY A 163 -14.23 -9.29 -2.09
C GLY A 163 -15.27 -9.71 -1.04
N GLU A 164 -15.68 -10.98 -1.02
CA GLU A 164 -16.58 -11.54 0.00
C GLU A 164 -15.81 -12.41 1.00
N LEU A 165 -16.28 -12.50 2.24
CA LEU A 165 -15.65 -13.34 3.25
C LEU A 165 -16.04 -14.82 3.06
N VAL A 166 -15.05 -15.69 3.09
CA VAL A 166 -15.21 -17.15 2.99
C VAL A 166 -14.64 -17.82 4.23
N VAL A 167 -15.42 -18.75 4.78
CA VAL A 167 -15.06 -19.56 5.94
C VAL A 167 -14.59 -20.94 5.47
N ILE A 168 -13.45 -21.39 5.98
CA ILE A 168 -12.93 -22.74 5.74
C ILE A 168 -13.67 -23.75 6.61
N ARG A 169 -14.03 -24.87 6.01
CA ARG A 169 -14.45 -26.08 6.73
C ARG A 169 -13.61 -27.28 6.28
N LEU A 170 -13.07 -28.04 7.22
CA LEU A 170 -12.33 -29.25 6.88
C LEU A 170 -13.34 -30.38 6.64
N ASP A 171 -13.26 -31.03 5.48
CA ASP A 171 -14.13 -32.15 5.13
C ASP A 171 -13.28 -33.33 4.62
N PRO A 172 -12.86 -34.23 5.52
CA PRO A 172 -12.06 -35.39 5.14
C PRO A 172 -12.80 -36.38 4.24
N LYS A 173 -14.15 -36.32 4.19
CA LYS A 173 -14.99 -37.19 3.36
C LYS A 173 -15.16 -36.65 1.95
N HIS A 174 -14.81 -35.39 1.71
CA HIS A 174 -14.82 -34.76 0.39
C HIS A 174 -13.73 -35.30 -0.55
N GLY A 175 -12.92 -36.26 -0.07
CA GLY A 175 -12.04 -37.07 -0.89
C GLY A 175 -12.80 -37.74 -2.03
N PHE A 176 -12.24 -37.62 -3.24
CA PHE A 176 -12.55 -38.33 -4.49
C PHE A 176 -13.43 -37.62 -5.55
N ALA A 177 -14.32 -36.67 -5.23
CA ALA A 177 -15.20 -36.09 -6.27
C ALA A 177 -14.76 -34.71 -6.81
N SER A 178 -14.06 -33.89 -6.02
CA SER A 178 -13.62 -32.56 -6.45
C SER A 178 -12.16 -32.32 -6.07
N VAL A 179 -11.36 -31.80 -7.00
CA VAL A 179 -9.92 -31.61 -6.79
C VAL A 179 -9.69 -30.53 -5.72
N GLY A 180 -9.45 -30.96 -4.49
CA GLY A 180 -8.89 -30.17 -3.38
C GLY A 180 -9.84 -29.20 -2.65
N GLY A 181 -11.10 -29.05 -3.07
CA GLY A 181 -12.11 -28.30 -2.29
C GLY A 181 -13.28 -27.76 -3.11
N THR A 182 -14.40 -27.51 -2.44
CA THR A 182 -15.64 -26.99 -3.04
C THR A 182 -16.15 -25.79 -2.26
N LEU A 183 -16.52 -24.73 -3.00
CA LEU A 183 -17.18 -23.57 -2.42
C LEU A 183 -18.69 -23.80 -2.47
N ASP A 184 -19.31 -23.88 -1.31
CA ASP A 184 -20.75 -23.94 -1.17
C ASP A 184 -21.37 -22.54 -1.36
N PRO A 185 -22.61 -22.46 -1.87
CA PRO A 185 -23.35 -21.20 -1.88
C PRO A 185 -23.55 -20.69 -0.45
N ALA A 186 -23.70 -19.37 -0.31
CA ALA A 186 -24.07 -18.77 0.96
C ALA A 186 -25.43 -19.34 1.43
N VAL A 187 -25.51 -19.72 2.70
CA VAL A 187 -26.74 -20.27 3.30
C VAL A 187 -27.82 -19.20 3.44
N GLU A 188 -27.39 -17.94 3.59
CA GLU A 188 -28.26 -16.76 3.68
C GLU A 188 -27.81 -15.68 2.68
N VAL A 189 -28.74 -14.83 2.24
CA VAL A 189 -28.43 -13.71 1.35
C VAL A 189 -27.49 -12.74 2.06
N GLY A 190 -26.23 -12.66 1.59
CA GLY A 190 -25.19 -11.83 2.20
C GLY A 190 -24.41 -12.50 3.33
N GLY A 191 -24.68 -13.77 3.65
CA GLY A 191 -23.89 -14.55 4.60
C GLY A 191 -22.54 -15.02 4.03
N PRO A 192 -21.57 -15.38 4.89
CA PRO A 192 -20.28 -15.87 4.43
C PRO A 192 -20.43 -17.20 3.69
N ARG A 193 -19.69 -17.36 2.59
CA ARG A 193 -19.67 -18.63 1.84
C ARG A 193 -18.75 -19.62 2.56
N THR A 194 -19.02 -20.90 2.38
CA THR A 194 -18.21 -21.96 3.02
C THR A 194 -17.35 -22.68 1.99
N LEU A 195 -16.03 -22.67 2.19
CA LEU A 195 -15.10 -23.49 1.41
C LEU A 195 -14.80 -24.78 2.16
N ARG A 196 -15.28 -25.91 1.63
CA ARG A 196 -14.91 -27.24 2.13
C ARG A 196 -13.59 -27.67 1.53
N LEU A 197 -12.59 -27.92 2.37
CA LEU A 197 -11.28 -28.43 1.97
C LEU A 197 -11.18 -29.92 2.26
N ALA A 198 -10.74 -30.68 1.25
CA ALA A 198 -10.52 -32.12 1.36
C ALA A 198 -9.21 -32.42 2.11
N VAL A 199 -9.17 -32.12 3.41
CA VAL A 199 -8.04 -32.35 4.32
C VAL A 199 -8.54 -33.00 5.62
N ALA A 200 -7.64 -33.69 6.33
CA ALA A 200 -7.98 -34.34 7.59
C ALA A 200 -8.38 -33.32 8.67
N GLN A 201 -9.27 -33.72 9.60
CA GLN A 201 -9.72 -32.82 10.67
C GLN A 201 -8.59 -32.39 11.63
N ASN A 202 -7.54 -33.20 11.73
CA ASN A 202 -6.33 -32.94 12.51
C ASN A 202 -5.16 -32.43 11.65
N ALA A 203 -5.44 -31.95 10.43
CA ALA A 203 -4.41 -31.41 9.54
C ALA A 203 -3.67 -30.24 10.20
N ALA A 204 -2.36 -30.18 10.00
CA ALA A 204 -1.56 -29.06 10.45
C ALA A 204 -1.92 -27.79 9.68
N ALA A 205 -1.74 -26.62 10.30
CA ALA A 205 -2.01 -25.32 9.71
C ALA A 205 -1.36 -25.12 8.32
N SER A 206 -0.14 -25.63 8.12
CA SER A 206 0.54 -25.61 6.82
C SER A 206 -0.20 -26.41 5.75
N GLN A 207 -0.76 -27.57 6.09
CA GLN A 207 -1.51 -28.41 5.15
C GLN A 207 -2.83 -27.75 4.74
N ILE A 208 -3.52 -27.13 5.69
CA ILE A 208 -4.75 -26.36 5.43
C ILE A 208 -4.45 -25.17 4.51
N ARG A 209 -3.39 -24.40 4.82
CA ARG A 209 -2.90 -23.30 3.98
C ARG A 209 -2.59 -23.76 2.56
N ASP A 210 -1.82 -24.83 2.40
CA ASP A 210 -1.36 -25.29 1.10
C ASP A 210 -2.54 -25.80 0.25
N ALA A 211 -3.52 -26.47 0.88
CA ALA A 211 -4.77 -26.88 0.23
C ALA A 211 -5.62 -25.68 -0.22
N ALA A 212 -5.80 -24.68 0.66
CA ALA A 212 -6.49 -23.44 0.35
C ALA A 212 -5.79 -22.66 -0.78
N GLN A 213 -4.46 -22.57 -0.73
CA GLN A 213 -3.65 -21.93 -1.77
C GLN A 213 -3.85 -22.62 -3.11
N ALA A 214 -3.75 -23.95 -3.14
CA ALA A 214 -3.91 -24.71 -4.36
C ALA A 214 -5.30 -24.52 -4.95
N TRP A 215 -6.34 -24.51 -4.11
CA TRP A 215 -7.71 -24.22 -4.53
C TRP A 215 -7.83 -22.80 -5.11
N LEU A 216 -7.33 -21.79 -4.41
CA LEU A 216 -7.37 -20.40 -4.86
C LEU A 216 -6.62 -20.17 -6.16
N MET A 217 -5.46 -20.79 -6.35
CA MET A 217 -4.70 -20.71 -7.60
C MET A 217 -5.47 -21.32 -8.78
N ARG A 218 -6.25 -22.40 -8.55
CA ARG A 218 -7.13 -22.97 -9.59
C ARG A 218 -8.26 -22.02 -9.94
N GLN A 219 -8.93 -21.43 -8.94
CA GLN A 219 -9.99 -20.45 -9.18
C GLN A 219 -9.46 -19.19 -9.87
N ALA A 220 -8.32 -18.66 -9.42
CA ALA A 220 -7.64 -17.53 -10.04
C ALA A 220 -7.33 -17.80 -11.51
N ARG A 221 -6.75 -18.97 -11.84
CA ARG A 221 -6.48 -19.33 -13.24
C ARG A 221 -7.76 -19.34 -14.07
N LYS A 222 -8.81 -20.00 -13.59
CA LYS A 222 -10.09 -20.11 -14.31
C LYS A 222 -10.68 -18.72 -14.57
N LEU A 223 -10.81 -17.90 -13.52
CA LEU A 223 -11.39 -16.58 -13.60
C LEU A 223 -10.55 -15.64 -14.49
N PHE A 224 -9.23 -15.64 -14.35
CA PHE A 224 -8.40 -14.75 -15.15
C PHE A 224 -8.46 -15.10 -16.63
N ILE A 225 -8.56 -16.38 -17.00
CA ILE A 225 -8.79 -16.79 -18.39
C ILE A 225 -10.13 -16.23 -18.89
N GLU A 226 -11.20 -16.42 -18.11
CA GLU A 226 -12.52 -15.89 -18.46
C GLU A 226 -12.50 -14.36 -18.67
N ARG A 227 -11.83 -13.61 -17.78
CA ARG A 227 -11.74 -12.15 -17.90
C ARG A 227 -10.83 -11.72 -19.05
N LEU A 228 -9.74 -12.44 -19.30
CA LEU A 228 -8.88 -12.19 -20.46
C LEU A 228 -9.65 -12.40 -21.77
N ASP A 229 -10.39 -13.49 -21.89
CA ASP A 229 -11.21 -13.81 -23.06
C ASP A 229 -12.36 -12.83 -23.27
N HIS A 230 -12.86 -12.23 -22.19
CA HIS A 230 -13.86 -11.18 -22.26
C HIS A 230 -13.29 -9.85 -22.77
N PHE A 231 -12.17 -9.37 -22.22
CA PHE A 231 -11.64 -8.03 -22.53
C PHE A 231 -10.76 -7.99 -23.78
N ALA A 232 -10.07 -9.07 -24.14
CA ALA A 232 -9.21 -9.12 -25.31
C ALA A 232 -9.92 -8.71 -26.62
N PRO A 233 -11.11 -9.25 -26.95
CA PRO A 233 -11.82 -8.84 -28.17
C PRO A 233 -12.30 -7.39 -28.12
N LEU A 234 -12.73 -6.89 -26.96
CA LEU A 234 -13.14 -5.49 -26.79
C LEU A 234 -11.99 -4.51 -27.05
N LEU A 235 -10.78 -4.90 -26.68
CA LEU A 235 -9.57 -4.15 -26.93
C LEU A 235 -8.98 -4.37 -28.33
N GLY A 236 -9.46 -5.37 -29.08
CA GLY A 236 -8.93 -5.73 -30.39
C GLY A 236 -7.54 -6.36 -30.32
N VAL A 237 -7.26 -7.15 -29.27
CA VAL A 237 -5.98 -7.85 -29.06
C VAL A 237 -6.19 -9.36 -28.92
N SER A 238 -5.11 -10.12 -29.02
CA SER A 238 -5.08 -11.53 -28.68
C SER A 238 -3.97 -11.80 -27.66
N TRP A 239 -4.23 -12.72 -26.73
CA TRP A 239 -3.26 -13.17 -25.74
C TRP A 239 -2.93 -14.64 -26.01
N GLN A 240 -1.72 -15.07 -25.62
CA GLN A 240 -1.18 -16.40 -25.95
C GLN A 240 -1.06 -17.30 -24.73
N LYS A 241 -0.65 -16.74 -23.59
CA LYS A 241 -0.34 -17.53 -22.40
C LYS A 241 -0.62 -16.75 -21.12
N LEU A 242 -1.25 -17.42 -20.15
CA LEU A 242 -1.39 -16.92 -18.79
C LEU A 242 -0.46 -17.68 -17.82
N SER A 243 0.39 -16.92 -17.12
CA SER A 243 1.16 -17.40 -15.96
C SER A 243 0.65 -16.76 -14.67
N LEU A 244 0.52 -17.57 -13.62
CA LEU A 244 0.24 -17.05 -12.28
C LEU A 244 1.55 -16.76 -11.56
N SER A 245 1.58 -15.67 -10.80
CA SER A 245 2.73 -15.26 -9.99
C SER A 245 2.34 -15.00 -8.54
N ASN A 246 3.35 -14.93 -7.68
CA ASN A 246 3.23 -14.52 -6.28
C ASN A 246 4.21 -13.36 -6.00
N ALA A 247 4.27 -12.39 -6.90
CA ALA A 247 5.21 -11.28 -6.77
C ALA A 247 4.75 -10.31 -5.67
N ALA A 248 5.68 -9.86 -4.82
CA ALA A 248 5.33 -8.97 -3.70
C ALA A 248 5.00 -7.53 -4.15
N THR A 249 5.55 -7.08 -5.28
CA THR A 249 5.52 -5.67 -5.70
C THR A 249 4.65 -5.40 -6.93
N ARG A 250 4.03 -6.42 -7.52
CA ARG A 250 3.27 -6.24 -8.76
C ARG A 250 2.09 -7.18 -8.87
N TRP A 251 1.05 -6.66 -9.52
CA TRP A 251 -0.21 -7.37 -9.76
C TRP A 251 -0.24 -8.03 -11.13
N GLY A 252 0.49 -7.51 -12.12
CA GLY A 252 0.57 -8.12 -13.44
C GLY A 252 1.82 -7.72 -14.24
N SER A 253 1.90 -8.26 -15.45
CA SER A 253 2.73 -7.78 -16.55
C SER A 253 2.27 -8.43 -17.85
N ALA A 254 2.33 -7.71 -18.95
CA ALA A 254 2.19 -8.27 -20.30
C ALA A 254 3.44 -8.02 -21.15
N SER A 255 3.66 -8.93 -22.10
CA SER A 255 4.72 -8.85 -23.10
C SER A 255 4.11 -8.74 -24.49
N ALA A 256 4.83 -8.12 -25.43
CA ALA A 256 4.39 -7.93 -26.82
C ALA A 256 4.06 -9.23 -27.57
N ASP A 257 4.55 -10.38 -27.11
CA ASP A 257 4.25 -11.71 -27.65
C ASP A 257 2.88 -12.26 -27.20
N GLY A 258 2.10 -11.50 -26.41
CA GLY A 258 0.83 -11.93 -25.85
C GLY A 258 0.98 -12.78 -24.60
N SER A 259 2.18 -12.89 -24.01
CA SER A 259 2.37 -13.52 -22.70
C SER A 259 1.90 -12.59 -21.59
N ILE A 260 0.97 -13.07 -20.77
CA ILE A 260 0.41 -12.34 -19.63
C ILE A 260 0.77 -13.07 -18.34
N ARG A 261 1.15 -12.29 -17.34
CA ARG A 261 1.40 -12.77 -15.98
C ARG A 261 0.54 -11.98 -15.02
N LEU A 262 -0.23 -12.67 -14.18
CA LEU A 262 -1.06 -12.07 -13.15
C LEU A 262 -0.71 -12.65 -11.79
N ASN A 263 -0.80 -11.83 -10.75
CA ASN A 263 -0.62 -12.28 -9.38
C ASN A 263 -1.91 -12.98 -8.91
N TRP A 264 -1.80 -14.25 -8.49
CA TRP A 264 -2.99 -15.02 -8.11
C TRP A 264 -3.72 -14.41 -6.91
N ARG A 265 -3.03 -13.64 -6.07
CA ARG A 265 -3.62 -12.91 -4.93
C ARG A 265 -4.66 -11.87 -5.34
N LEU A 266 -4.76 -11.52 -6.63
CA LEU A 266 -5.88 -10.71 -7.14
C LEU A 266 -7.24 -11.33 -6.84
N ILE A 267 -7.31 -12.66 -6.66
CA ILE A 267 -8.55 -13.38 -6.34
C ILE A 267 -9.18 -12.94 -5.00
N HIS A 268 -8.45 -12.23 -4.16
CA HIS A 268 -8.97 -11.68 -2.90
C HIS A 268 -9.77 -10.38 -3.09
N PHE A 269 -9.57 -9.67 -4.20
CA PHE A 269 -10.25 -8.41 -4.48
C PHE A 269 -11.58 -8.64 -5.18
N ARG A 270 -12.45 -7.63 -5.17
CA ARG A 270 -13.70 -7.62 -5.94
C ARG A 270 -13.44 -7.82 -7.43
N LEU A 271 -14.40 -8.43 -8.13
CA LEU A 271 -14.28 -8.72 -9.55
C LEU A 271 -13.96 -7.47 -10.40
N SER A 272 -14.53 -6.32 -10.08
CA SER A 272 -14.23 -5.06 -10.79
C SER A 272 -12.75 -4.65 -10.70
N VAL A 273 -12.09 -4.90 -9.57
CA VAL A 273 -10.66 -4.63 -9.41
C VAL A 273 -9.84 -5.62 -10.23
N ILE A 274 -10.25 -6.89 -10.27
CA ILE A 274 -9.61 -7.91 -11.12
C ILE A 274 -9.73 -7.51 -12.60
N ASP A 275 -10.92 -7.09 -13.01
CA ASP A 275 -11.23 -6.65 -14.38
C ASP A 275 -10.36 -5.47 -14.80
N TYR A 276 -10.24 -4.47 -13.93
CA TYR A 276 -9.33 -3.35 -14.15
C TYR A 276 -7.89 -3.82 -14.40
N VAL A 277 -7.35 -4.71 -13.56
CA VAL A 277 -5.98 -5.19 -13.74
C VAL A 277 -5.84 -6.01 -15.01
N VAL A 278 -6.81 -6.88 -15.32
CA VAL A 278 -6.81 -7.67 -16.57
C VAL A 278 -6.83 -6.77 -17.81
N ALA A 279 -7.72 -5.76 -17.83
CA ALA A 279 -7.80 -4.79 -18.91
C ALA A 279 -6.51 -3.96 -19.04
N HIS A 280 -5.89 -3.58 -17.92
CA HIS A 280 -4.60 -2.89 -17.88
C HIS A 280 -3.50 -3.72 -18.56
N GLU A 281 -3.37 -4.99 -18.20
CA GLU A 281 -2.35 -5.86 -18.80
C GLU A 281 -2.63 -6.13 -20.28
N LEU A 282 -3.90 -6.28 -20.70
CA LEU A 282 -4.24 -6.43 -22.11
C LEU A 282 -3.99 -5.16 -22.93
N ALA A 283 -4.23 -3.98 -22.36
CA ALA A 283 -3.95 -2.71 -23.02
C ALA A 283 -2.46 -2.55 -23.36
N HIS A 284 -1.58 -3.16 -22.56
CA HIS A 284 -0.15 -3.18 -22.85
C HIS A 284 0.18 -3.86 -24.18
N LEU A 285 -0.62 -4.81 -24.66
CA LEU A 285 -0.43 -5.44 -25.97
C LEU A 285 -0.62 -4.45 -27.14
N ARG A 286 -1.28 -3.31 -26.92
CA ARG A 286 -1.43 -2.23 -27.92
C ARG A 286 -0.48 -1.07 -27.69
N VAL A 287 -0.30 -0.69 -26.43
CA VAL A 287 0.46 0.50 -26.03
C VAL A 287 1.37 0.11 -24.87
N MET A 288 2.67 0.00 -25.13
CA MET A 288 3.64 -0.54 -24.17
C MET A 288 4.03 0.43 -23.05
N ASP A 289 3.70 1.71 -23.19
CA ASP A 289 3.94 2.76 -22.19
C ASP A 289 2.62 3.24 -21.57
N HIS A 290 2.68 3.93 -20.42
CA HIS A 290 1.50 4.53 -19.76
C HIS A 290 1.18 5.93 -20.29
N SER A 291 1.33 6.14 -21.61
CA SER A 291 0.96 7.39 -22.25
C SER A 291 -0.54 7.67 -22.16
N HIS A 292 -0.96 8.87 -22.58
CA HIS A 292 -2.39 9.21 -22.69
C HIS A 292 -3.18 8.15 -23.46
N ARG A 293 -2.62 7.67 -24.59
CA ARG A 293 -3.22 6.65 -25.43
C ARG A 293 -3.45 5.32 -24.71
N PHE A 294 -2.55 4.95 -23.79
CA PHE A 294 -2.74 3.76 -22.97
C PHE A 294 -3.94 3.90 -22.05
N TRP A 295 -4.06 5.04 -21.36
CA TRP A 295 -5.18 5.28 -20.46
C TRP A 295 -6.51 5.40 -21.20
N GLU A 296 -6.55 6.03 -22.38
CA GLU A 296 -7.73 6.00 -23.27
C GLU A 296 -8.11 4.57 -23.66
N THR A 297 -7.11 3.71 -23.90
CA THR A 297 -7.35 2.30 -24.24
C THR A 297 -7.97 1.54 -23.07
N VAL A 298 -7.47 1.74 -21.84
CA VAL A 298 -8.04 1.13 -20.63
C VAL A 298 -9.46 1.66 -20.37
N GLU A 299 -9.66 2.97 -20.42
CA GLU A 299 -10.95 3.63 -20.17
C GLU A 299 -12.04 3.19 -21.14
N SER A 300 -11.66 2.84 -22.37
CA SER A 300 -12.61 2.37 -23.40
C SER A 300 -13.37 1.08 -23.02
N VAL A 301 -12.80 0.27 -22.11
CA VAL A 301 -13.40 -0.98 -21.65
C VAL A 301 -13.67 -1.01 -20.14
N VAL A 302 -12.99 -0.16 -19.35
CA VAL A 302 -13.20 0.01 -17.91
C VAL A 302 -13.25 1.52 -17.60
N PRO A 303 -14.41 2.18 -17.76
CA PRO A 303 -14.52 3.65 -17.62
C PRO A 303 -14.21 4.17 -16.22
N ASP A 304 -14.46 3.38 -15.17
CA ASP A 304 -14.24 3.73 -13.77
C ASP A 304 -12.83 3.33 -13.26
N TYR A 305 -11.88 3.09 -14.16
CA TYR A 305 -10.53 2.60 -13.82
C TYR A 305 -9.81 3.45 -12.77
N GLY A 306 -10.06 4.77 -12.74
CA GLY A 306 -9.45 5.67 -11.76
C GLY A 306 -9.84 5.32 -10.32
N ALA A 307 -11.11 5.02 -10.08
CA ALA A 307 -11.62 4.61 -8.78
C ALA A 307 -11.11 3.21 -8.40
N LEU A 308 -11.15 2.27 -9.35
CA LEU A 308 -10.68 0.89 -9.15
C LEU A 308 -9.17 0.83 -8.86
N ARG A 309 -8.39 1.67 -9.53
CA ARG A 309 -6.95 1.83 -9.25
C ARG A 309 -6.69 2.34 -7.84
N GLN A 310 -7.53 3.24 -7.35
CA GLN A 310 -7.40 3.75 -5.98
C GLN A 310 -7.80 2.68 -4.96
N GLN A 311 -8.88 1.95 -5.22
CA GLN A 311 -9.29 0.80 -4.39
C GLN A 311 -8.19 -0.26 -4.27
N LEU A 312 -7.57 -0.65 -5.40
CA LEU A 312 -6.46 -1.61 -5.41
C LEU A 312 -5.25 -1.15 -4.58
N LYS A 313 -5.03 0.16 -4.45
CA LYS A 313 -3.96 0.71 -3.61
C LYS A 313 -4.31 0.70 -2.13
N ASP A 314 -5.58 0.87 -1.79
CA ASP A 314 -6.03 1.06 -0.41
C ASP A 314 -6.42 -0.28 0.26
N GLU A 315 -6.91 -1.22 -0.54
CA GLU A 315 -7.24 -2.57 -0.12
C GLU A 315 -5.96 -3.39 0.13
N ALA A 316 -5.92 -4.04 1.29
CA ALA A 316 -4.82 -4.89 1.72
C ALA A 316 -5.12 -6.35 1.39
N VAL A 317 -4.12 -7.08 0.89
CA VAL A 317 -4.22 -8.54 0.78
C VAL A 317 -3.82 -9.19 2.11
N PRO A 318 -4.56 -10.20 2.58
CA PRO A 318 -4.21 -10.94 3.78
C PRO A 318 -2.76 -11.42 3.76
N ARG A 319 -2.10 -11.42 4.92
CA ARG A 319 -0.82 -12.10 5.07
C ARG A 319 -1.04 -13.60 5.19
N TRP A 320 -0.59 -14.30 4.15
CA TRP A 320 -0.45 -15.75 4.12
C TRP A 320 0.76 -16.12 4.97
N GLY A 321 0.55 -16.30 6.27
CA GLY A 321 1.59 -16.64 7.25
C GLY A 321 2.30 -17.96 6.97
#